data_AF-A0A1Y5F914-F1
#
_entry.id   AF-A0A1Y5F914-F1
#
_cell.length_a   1.000
_cell.length_b   1.000
_cell.length_c   1.000
_cell.angle_alpha   90.00
_cell.angle_beta   90.00
_cell.angle_gamma   90.00
#
_symmetry.space_group_name_H-M   'P 1'
#
loop_
_entity.id
_entity.type
_entity.pdbx_description
1 polymer ?
#
loop_
_entity_poly.entity_id
_entity_poly.type
_entity_poly.pdbx_seq_one_letter_code
_entity_poly.pdbx_strand_id
1 'polypeptide(L)'
;MKTILAFFLSFSTLANFSGKWSGDGVFETDRRDGECREVFLQLKQTEDFFYILDGGYICGDIQASYPPSQFMILQGELFYQGHVVGKISQNEIILTYLEGVYKLKLRIVGEEIHFNESWIEGDDFLLINSKMEALP
;
A
#
# COMPACT_ATOMS: atom_id res chain seq x y z
N MET A 1 -34.00 -17.65 -38.24
CA MET A 1 -32.67 -17.09 -37.92
C MET A 1 -32.44 -17.23 -36.42
N LYS A 2 -31.45 -18.02 -36.00
CA LYS A 2 -31.01 -18.12 -34.60
C LYS A 2 -29.88 -17.11 -34.41
N THR A 3 -30.18 -15.94 -33.87
CA THR A 3 -29.17 -14.98 -33.43
C THR A 3 -28.59 -15.49 -32.12
N ILE A 4 -27.39 -16.08 -32.19
CA ILE A 4 -26.59 -16.41 -31.02
C ILE A 4 -25.99 -15.11 -30.53
N LEU A 5 -26.51 -14.59 -29.42
CA LEU A 5 -25.98 -13.42 -28.74
C LEU A 5 -24.68 -13.84 -28.03
N ALA A 6 -23.53 -13.53 -28.63
CA ALA A 6 -22.23 -13.75 -28.01
C ALA A 6 -22.04 -12.74 -26.89
N PHE A 7 -22.26 -13.18 -25.65
CA PHE A 7 -21.99 -12.41 -24.45
C PHE A 7 -20.46 -12.32 -24.29
N PHE A 8 -19.87 -11.21 -24.73
CA PHE A 8 -18.48 -10.86 -24.44
C PHE A 8 -18.35 -10.66 -22.93
N LEU A 9 -17.94 -11.72 -22.22
CA LEU A 9 -17.45 -11.63 -20.85
C LEU A 9 -16.10 -10.89 -20.90
N SER A 10 -16.17 -9.56 -20.83
CA SER A 10 -15.03 -8.73 -20.46
C SER A 10 -14.65 -9.12 -19.03
N PHE A 11 -13.73 -10.07 -18.89
CA PHE A 11 -13.07 -10.30 -17.60
C PHE A 11 -12.38 -8.99 -17.25
N SER A 12 -13.04 -8.22 -16.40
CA SER A 12 -12.44 -7.04 -15.78
C SER A 12 -11.35 -7.62 -14.90
N THR A 13 -10.10 -7.55 -15.34
CA THR A 13 -8.96 -7.78 -14.46
C THR A 13 -9.10 -6.73 -13.36
N LEU A 14 -9.70 -7.13 -12.24
CA LEU A 14 -9.76 -6.29 -11.05
C LEU A 14 -8.30 -6.05 -10.68
N ALA A 15 -7.82 -4.84 -10.95
CA ALA A 15 -6.55 -4.37 -10.42
C ALA A 15 -6.60 -4.60 -8.91
N ASN A 16 -5.77 -5.51 -8.42
CA ASN A 16 -5.68 -5.84 -7.01
C ASN A 16 -4.28 -5.46 -6.53
N PHE A 17 -4.14 -5.29 -5.22
CA PHE A 17 -2.84 -5.02 -4.62
C PHE A 17 -2.03 -6.32 -4.49
N SER A 18 -1.98 -7.20 -5.49
CA SER A 18 -1.15 -8.42 -5.42
C SER A 18 0.06 -8.35 -6.34
N GLY A 19 1.25 -8.60 -5.81
CA GLY A 19 2.50 -8.44 -6.56
C GLY A 19 3.67 -7.99 -5.70
N LYS A 20 4.72 -7.54 -6.38
CA LYS A 20 5.88 -6.87 -5.81
C LYS A 20 6.00 -5.51 -6.48
N TRP A 21 6.33 -4.49 -5.73
CA TRP A 21 6.57 -3.15 -6.26
C TRP A 21 7.83 -2.58 -5.64
N SER A 22 8.56 -1.81 -6.43
CA SER A 22 9.70 -1.04 -5.95
C SER A 22 9.82 0.25 -6.75
N GLY A 23 10.40 1.27 -6.14
CA GLY A 23 10.71 2.54 -6.79
C GLY A 23 11.59 3.41 -5.91
N ASP A 24 12.17 4.44 -6.52
CA ASP A 24 12.79 5.53 -5.79
C ASP A 24 11.72 6.37 -5.08
N GLY A 25 12.13 7.16 -4.11
CA GLY A 25 11.22 8.03 -3.36
C GLY A 25 11.93 9.21 -2.72
N VAL A 26 11.19 9.92 -1.88
CA VAL A 26 11.71 11.02 -1.07
C VAL A 26 11.23 10.85 0.37
N PHE A 27 12.02 11.35 1.32
CA PHE A 27 11.62 11.48 2.70
C PHE A 27 11.71 12.93 3.19
N GLU A 28 10.91 13.25 4.19
CA GLU A 28 10.92 14.53 4.90
C GLU A 28 10.83 14.26 6.41
N THR A 29 11.65 14.94 7.20
CA THR A 29 11.56 14.94 8.67
C THR A 29 11.53 16.39 9.18
N ASP A 30 11.31 16.54 10.47
CA ASP A 30 11.45 17.79 11.23
C ASP A 30 12.79 18.54 11.03
N ARG A 31 13.85 17.87 10.54
CA ARG A 31 15.21 18.42 10.44
C ARG A 31 15.76 18.50 9.03
N ARG A 32 15.32 17.61 8.14
CA ARG A 32 15.86 17.49 6.78
C ARG A 32 14.93 16.73 5.87
N ASP A 33 15.12 16.95 4.58
CA ASP A 33 14.60 16.16 3.47
C ASP A 33 15.72 15.39 2.76
N GLY A 34 15.34 14.42 1.93
CA GLY A 34 16.27 13.73 1.06
C GLY A 34 15.63 12.64 0.21
N GLU A 35 16.47 11.91 -0.51
CA GLU A 35 16.06 10.87 -1.46
C GLU A 35 16.04 9.49 -0.78
N CYS A 36 15.08 8.66 -1.18
CA CYS A 36 15.04 7.23 -0.92
C CYS A 36 15.51 6.49 -2.17
N ARG A 37 16.61 5.75 -2.04
CA ARG A 37 17.13 4.88 -3.11
C ARG A 37 16.18 3.72 -3.40
N GLU A 38 15.38 3.33 -2.42
CA GLU A 38 14.43 2.25 -2.60
C GLU A 38 13.28 2.39 -1.61
N VAL A 39 12.06 2.22 -2.10
CA VAL A 39 10.86 1.92 -1.34
C VAL A 39 10.24 0.71 -2.01
N PHE A 40 9.96 -0.34 -1.25
CA PHE A 40 9.51 -1.62 -1.80
C PHE A 40 8.39 -2.21 -0.97
N LEU A 41 7.53 -2.98 -1.64
CA LEU A 41 6.45 -3.75 -1.03
C LEU A 41 6.27 -5.07 -1.76
N GLN A 42 5.95 -6.12 -1.01
CA GLN A 42 5.35 -7.34 -1.53
C GLN A 42 3.99 -7.52 -0.87
N LEU A 43 2.93 -7.52 -1.68
CA LEU A 43 1.56 -7.53 -1.20
C LEU A 43 0.80 -8.71 -1.81
N LYS A 44 -0.21 -9.15 -1.07
CA LYS A 44 -1.17 -10.14 -1.54
C LYS A 44 -2.56 -9.75 -1.07
N GLN A 45 -3.54 -9.87 -1.95
CA GLN A 45 -4.94 -9.64 -1.62
C GLN A 45 -5.77 -10.85 -2.06
N THR A 46 -6.59 -11.36 -1.15
CA THR A 46 -7.64 -12.34 -1.41
C THR A 46 -9.00 -11.68 -1.16
N GLU A 47 -10.09 -12.44 -1.29
CA GLU A 47 -11.43 -11.94 -0.96
C GLU A 47 -11.52 -11.54 0.53
N ASP A 48 -10.99 -12.38 1.43
CA ASP A 48 -11.14 -12.19 2.87
C ASP A 48 -9.96 -11.48 3.57
N PHE A 49 -8.83 -11.30 2.89
CA PHE A 49 -7.59 -10.86 3.53
C PHE A 49 -6.71 -10.00 2.63
N PHE A 50 -6.04 -9.03 3.25
CA PHE A 50 -4.92 -8.28 2.70
C PHE A 50 -3.65 -8.63 3.48
N TYR A 51 -2.54 -8.79 2.78
CA TYR A 51 -1.25 -9.14 3.36
C TYR A 51 -0.18 -8.18 2.88
N ILE A 52 0.62 -7.69 3.82
CA ILE A 52 1.96 -7.14 3.55
C ILE A 52 2.92 -8.28 3.85
N LEU A 53 3.49 -8.89 2.81
CA LEU A 53 4.39 -10.03 2.94
C LEU A 53 5.83 -9.59 3.18
N ASP A 54 6.20 -8.45 2.60
CA ASP A 54 7.49 -7.79 2.76
C ASP A 54 7.33 -6.31 2.44
N GLY A 55 8.26 -5.48 2.89
CA GLY A 55 8.31 -4.09 2.51
C GLY A 55 9.26 -3.27 3.36
N GLY A 56 9.48 -2.03 2.94
CA GLY A 56 10.36 -1.12 3.64
C GLY A 56 10.93 -0.04 2.73
N TYR A 57 11.97 0.62 3.21
CA TYR A 57 12.64 1.69 2.48
C TYR A 57 14.11 1.86 2.90
N ILE A 58 14.89 2.43 1.98
CA ILE A 58 16.31 2.76 2.14
C ILE A 58 16.51 4.23 1.74
N CYS A 59 16.56 5.12 2.72
CA CYS A 59 16.65 6.58 2.56
C CYS A 59 17.91 7.12 3.25
N GLY A 60 19.09 6.69 2.77
CA GLY A 60 20.38 7.02 3.39
C GLY A 60 20.53 6.37 4.77
N ASP A 61 20.57 7.18 5.82
CA ASP A 61 20.67 6.70 7.21
C ASP A 61 19.32 6.23 7.79
N ILE A 62 18.21 6.55 7.11
CA ILE A 62 16.85 6.17 7.52
C ILE A 62 16.46 4.92 6.74
N GLN A 63 16.34 3.80 7.43
CA GLN A 63 16.01 2.52 6.82
C GLN A 63 15.05 1.75 7.73
N ALA A 64 14.04 1.13 7.14
CA ALA A 64 13.10 0.28 7.86
C ALA A 64 12.68 -0.90 7.00
N SER A 65 12.30 -1.99 7.66
CA SER A 65 11.65 -3.15 7.05
C SER A 65 10.40 -3.47 7.83
N TYR A 66 9.31 -3.72 7.12
CA TYR A 66 8.03 -4.08 7.72
C TYR A 66 7.97 -5.58 7.99
N PRO A 67 7.56 -5.99 9.19
CA PRO A 67 7.29 -7.39 9.44
C PRO A 67 6.07 -7.84 8.61
N PRO A 68 6.03 -9.11 8.20
CA PRO A 68 4.86 -9.67 7.55
C PRO A 68 3.60 -9.45 8.40
N SER A 69 2.55 -8.93 7.76
CA SER A 69 1.31 -8.50 8.41
C SER A 69 0.10 -8.99 7.63
N GLN A 70 -0.95 -9.40 8.35
CA GLN A 70 -2.20 -9.92 7.79
C GLN A 70 -3.39 -9.14 8.34
N PHE A 71 -4.29 -8.75 7.45
CA PHE A 71 -5.47 -7.95 7.75
C PHE A 71 -6.71 -8.66 7.21
N MET A 72 -7.72 -8.87 8.04
CA MET A 72 -9.02 -9.38 7.57
C MET A 72 -9.81 -8.25 6.90
N ILE A 73 -10.43 -8.56 5.76
CA ILE A 73 -11.27 -7.64 5.01
C ILE A 73 -12.72 -7.93 5.36
N LEU A 74 -13.44 -6.93 5.89
CA LEU A 74 -14.87 -7.03 6.13
C LEU A 74 -15.53 -5.73 5.68
N GLN A 75 -16.37 -5.81 4.63
CA GLN A 75 -17.12 -4.66 4.10
C GLN A 75 -16.24 -3.43 3.75
N GLY A 76 -15.01 -3.68 3.26
CA GLY A 76 -14.06 -2.62 2.91
C GLY A 76 -13.27 -2.05 4.09
N GLU A 77 -13.47 -2.56 5.31
CA GLU A 77 -12.64 -2.26 6.47
C GLU A 77 -11.55 -3.32 6.65
N LEU A 78 -10.39 -2.89 7.14
CA LEU A 78 -9.25 -3.76 7.45
C LEU A 78 -9.16 -3.97 8.96
N PHE A 79 -9.14 -5.22 9.38
CA PHE A 79 -9.06 -5.63 10.78
C PHE A 79 -7.73 -6.30 11.10
N TYR A 80 -7.11 -5.88 12.19
CA TYR A 80 -5.93 -6.51 12.78
C TYR A 80 -6.20 -6.81 14.26
N GLN A 81 -6.05 -8.07 14.67
CA GLN A 81 -6.33 -8.52 16.04
C GLN A 81 -7.73 -8.11 16.56
N GLY A 82 -8.74 -8.07 15.68
CA GLY A 82 -10.13 -7.71 16.03
C GLY A 82 -10.43 -6.20 16.05
N HIS A 83 -9.44 -5.35 15.79
CA HIS A 83 -9.62 -3.90 15.73
C HIS A 83 -9.59 -3.39 14.29
N VAL A 84 -10.42 -2.40 13.98
CA VAL A 84 -10.35 -1.68 12.70
C VAL A 84 -9.06 -0.86 12.67
N VAL A 85 -8.21 -1.13 11.68
CA VAL A 85 -6.92 -0.46 11.49
C VAL A 85 -6.83 0.23 10.13
N GLY A 86 -7.90 0.21 9.34
CA GLY A 86 -7.83 0.79 8.01
C GLY A 86 -9.04 0.52 7.14
N LYS A 87 -8.90 0.91 5.87
CA LYS A 87 -9.90 0.72 4.82
C LYS A 87 -9.21 0.27 3.54
N ILE A 88 -9.93 -0.53 2.76
CA ILE A 88 -9.52 -0.98 1.43
C ILE A 88 -10.64 -0.75 0.44
N SER A 89 -10.28 -0.21 -0.73
CA SER A 89 -11.14 -0.06 -1.89
C SER A 89 -10.48 -0.71 -3.11
N GLN A 90 -11.07 -0.53 -4.29
CA GLN A 90 -10.50 -1.05 -5.53
C GLN A 90 -9.12 -0.47 -5.85
N ASN A 91 -8.85 0.78 -5.48
CA ASN A 91 -7.63 1.49 -5.88
C ASN A 91 -6.89 2.16 -4.72
N GLU A 92 -7.35 2.01 -3.48
CA GLU A 92 -6.74 2.67 -2.33
C GLU A 92 -6.77 1.76 -1.10
N ILE A 93 -5.64 1.71 -0.39
CA ILE A 93 -5.53 1.15 0.96
C ILE A 93 -5.08 2.27 1.88
N ILE A 94 -5.72 2.37 3.04
CA ILE A 94 -5.29 3.24 4.13
C ILE A 94 -5.19 2.38 5.38
N LEU A 95 -4.01 2.34 5.99
CA LEU A 95 -3.77 1.79 7.31
C LEU A 95 -3.46 2.92 8.28
N THR A 96 -3.90 2.78 9.54
CA THR A 96 -3.69 3.74 10.60
C THR A 96 -3.50 3.00 11.91
N TYR A 97 -2.40 3.31 12.60
CA TYR A 97 -2.04 2.71 13.88
C TYR A 97 -1.74 3.81 14.91
N LEU A 98 -1.70 3.41 16.19
CA LEU A 98 -1.30 4.29 17.31
C LEU A 98 -2.10 5.60 17.32
N GLU A 99 -3.43 5.50 17.24
CA GLU A 99 -4.33 6.66 17.27
C GLU A 99 -4.07 7.72 16.18
N GLY A 100 -3.43 7.33 15.07
CA GLY A 100 -3.16 8.22 13.94
C GLY A 100 -1.71 8.67 13.83
N VAL A 101 -0.85 8.32 14.80
CA VAL A 101 0.59 8.60 14.72
C VAL A 101 1.19 7.98 13.47
N TYR A 102 0.84 6.73 13.17
CA TYR A 102 1.26 6.06 11.94
C TYR A 102 0.13 6.00 10.94
N LYS A 103 0.44 6.32 9.68
CA LYS A 103 -0.46 6.13 8.55
C LYS A 103 0.30 5.66 7.33
N LEU A 104 -0.23 4.63 6.67
CA LEU A 104 0.22 4.17 5.36
C LEU A 104 -0.93 4.29 4.37
N LYS A 105 -0.63 4.86 3.21
CA LYS A 105 -1.55 5.00 2.11
C LYS A 105 -0.93 4.47 0.83
N LEU A 106 -1.61 3.51 0.22
CA LEU A 106 -1.26 2.93 -1.07
C LEU A 106 -2.37 3.28 -2.05
N ARG A 107 -2.01 3.82 -3.22
CA ARG A 107 -2.98 4.11 -4.27
C ARG A 107 -2.51 3.59 -5.61
N ILE A 108 -3.35 2.82 -6.30
CA ILE A 108 -3.10 2.40 -7.67
C ILE A 108 -3.41 3.56 -8.61
N VAL A 109 -2.42 3.97 -9.40
CA VAL A 109 -2.54 5.02 -10.43
C VAL A 109 -1.92 4.49 -11.72
N GLY A 110 -2.76 4.04 -12.65
CA GLY A 110 -2.28 3.32 -13.84
C GLY A 110 -1.68 1.97 -13.45
N GLU A 111 -0.41 1.75 -13.80
CA GLU A 111 0.34 0.52 -13.49
C GLU A 111 1.25 0.69 -12.25
N GLU A 112 1.19 1.83 -11.57
CA GLU A 112 2.02 2.17 -10.41
C GLU A 112 1.24 2.10 -9.10
N ILE A 113 1.96 1.85 -8.00
CA ILE A 113 1.49 2.16 -6.65
C ILE A 113 2.15 3.45 -6.18
N HIS A 114 1.32 4.46 -5.92
CA HIS A 114 1.72 5.62 -5.15
C HIS A 114 1.72 5.25 -3.66
N PHE A 115 2.91 5.24 -3.07
CA PHE A 115 3.17 4.98 -1.67
C PHE A 115 3.29 6.30 -0.90
N ASN A 116 2.61 6.40 0.24
CA ASN A 116 2.75 7.49 1.19
C ASN A 116 2.70 6.92 2.62
N GLU A 117 3.79 7.08 3.37
CA GLU A 117 3.86 6.77 4.80
C GLU A 117 4.06 8.07 5.59
N SER A 118 3.41 8.16 6.75
CA SER A 118 3.65 9.22 7.72
C SER A 118 3.71 8.67 9.14
N TRP A 119 4.71 9.12 9.90
CA TRP A 119 4.79 9.06 11.35
C TRP A 119 4.74 10.48 11.88
N ILE A 120 3.79 10.82 12.74
CA ILE A 120 3.62 12.17 13.28
C ILE A 120 3.33 12.08 14.78
N GLU A 121 4.24 12.59 15.61
CA GLU A 121 4.11 12.63 17.06
C GLU A 121 4.51 14.01 17.59
N GLY A 122 3.53 14.86 17.88
CA GLY A 122 3.78 16.25 18.28
C GLY A 122 4.44 17.04 17.16
N ASP A 123 5.65 17.55 17.41
CA ASP A 123 6.46 18.30 16.44
C ASP A 123 7.39 17.40 15.62
N ASP A 124 7.59 16.15 16.04
CA ASP A 124 8.45 15.18 15.34
C ASP A 124 7.65 14.47 14.25
N PHE A 125 8.23 14.37 13.04
CA PHE A 125 7.59 13.65 11.94
C PHE A 125 8.58 12.97 10.99
N LEU A 126 8.08 11.97 10.28
CA LEU A 126 8.70 11.34 9.13
C LEU A 126 7.63 11.12 8.06
N LEU A 127 7.84 11.67 6.87
CA LEU A 127 7.01 11.44 5.69
C LEU A 127 7.86 10.73 4.63
N ILE A 128 7.30 9.72 3.98
CA ILE A 128 7.95 9.02 2.87
C ILE A 128 6.97 8.92 1.71
N ASN A 129 7.43 9.26 0.51
CA ASN A 129 6.65 9.20 -0.71
C ASN A 129 7.42 8.46 -1.79
N SER A 130 6.75 7.57 -2.51
CA SER A 130 7.33 6.90 -3.67
C SER A 130 6.26 6.60 -4.72
N LYS A 131 6.68 6.55 -5.98
CA LYS A 131 5.91 5.93 -7.06
C LYS A 131 6.62 4.64 -7.41
N MET A 132 5.94 3.52 -7.17
CA MET A 132 6.54 2.20 -7.30
C MET A 132 5.96 1.48 -8.50
N GLU A 133 6.84 0.91 -9.31
CA GLU A 133 6.49 0.10 -10.46
C GLU A 133 6.37 -1.36 -10.05
N ALA A 134 5.54 -2.12 -10.76
CA ALA A 134 5.44 -3.56 -10.53
C ALA A 134 6.75 -4.26 -10.95
N LEU A 135 7.26 -5.11 -10.07
CA LEU A 135 8.41 -5.96 -10.37
C LEU A 135 7.94 -7.27 -11.04
N PRO A 136 8.72 -7.81 -12.00
CA PRO A 136 8.41 -9.06 -12.69
C PRO A 136 8.46 -10.32 -11.81
#